data_AF-A0A1Y3B502-F1
#
_entry.id   AF-A0A1Y3B502-F1
#
_cell.length_a   1.000
_cell.length_b   1.000
_cell.length_c   1.000
_cell.angle_alpha   90.00
_cell.angle_beta   90.00
_cell.angle_gamma   90.00
#
_symmetry.space_group_name_H-M   'P 1'
#
loop_
_entity.id
_entity.type
_entity.pdbx_description
1 polymer ?
#
loop_
_entity_poly.entity_id
_entity_poly.type
_entity_poly.pdbx_seq_one_letter_code
_entity_poly.pdbx_strand_id
1 'polypeptide(L)'
;MPDQAAYKHYTMATVNQRLSIVQNENDPSHIEQRIKCGQCEELLIQAKNELSLARRFLLEKPWEPMTKQPPANQWKWPNNNNNNNE
;
A
#
# COMPACT_ATOMS: atom_id res chain seq x y z
N MET A 1 -12.96 4.35 -7.05
CA MET A 1 -12.20 4.90 -5.91
C MET A 1 -12.09 6.40 -6.08
N PRO A 2 -12.34 7.21 -5.03
CA PRO A 2 -12.30 8.68 -5.10
C PRO A 2 -10.91 9.21 -5.48
N ASP A 3 -10.86 10.36 -6.16
CA ASP A 3 -9.60 11.03 -6.53
C ASP A 3 -8.78 11.50 -5.32
N GLN A 4 -9.46 11.81 -4.23
CA GLN A 4 -8.84 12.24 -2.97
C GLN A 4 -8.32 11.07 -2.13
N ALA A 5 -8.60 9.82 -2.51
CA ALA A 5 -8.12 8.66 -1.76
C ALA A 5 -6.60 8.57 -1.89
N ALA A 6 -5.89 8.62 -0.76
CA ALA A 6 -4.43 8.55 -0.71
C ALA A 6 -3.88 7.36 -1.49
N TYR A 7 -4.49 6.18 -1.34
CA TYR A 7 -4.12 4.97 -2.09
C TYR A 7 -4.14 5.20 -3.61
N LYS A 8 -5.21 5.81 -4.15
CA LYS A 8 -5.30 6.08 -5.60
C LYS A 8 -4.16 6.95 -6.08
N HIS A 9 -3.89 8.04 -5.36
CA HIS A 9 -2.85 9.00 -5.74
C HIS A 9 -1.45 8.34 -5.79
N TYR A 10 -1.06 7.62 -4.74
CA TYR A 10 0.26 7.00 -4.66
C TYR A 10 0.42 5.79 -5.57
N THR A 11 -0.59 4.91 -5.63
CA THR A 11 -0.56 3.74 -6.53
C THR A 11 -0.53 4.20 -7.98
N MET A 12 -1.30 5.22 -8.37
CA MET A 12 -1.29 5.72 -9.75
C MET A 12 0.07 6.27 -10.17
N ALA A 13 0.73 7.05 -9.31
CA ALA A 13 2.08 7.55 -9.59
C ALA A 13 3.08 6.39 -9.81
N THR A 14 3.04 5.39 -8.93
CA THR A 14 3.92 4.21 -8.99
C THR A 14 3.66 3.36 -10.24
N VAL A 15 2.39 3.08 -10.53
CA VAL A 15 1.98 2.28 -11.70
C VAL A 15 2.33 3.00 -13.00
N ASN A 16 2.07 4.31 -13.11
CA ASN A 16 2.41 5.07 -14.30
C ASN A 16 3.92 5.13 -14.55
N GLN A 17 4.73 5.30 -13.49
CA GLN A 17 6.18 5.25 -13.61
C GLN A 17 6.65 3.89 -14.13
N ARG A 18 6.17 2.79 -13.52
CA ARG A 18 6.55 1.42 -13.92
C ARG A 18 6.07 1.11 -15.34
N LEU A 19 4.86 1.54 -15.70
CA LEU A 19 4.30 1.36 -17.04
C LEU A 19 5.14 2.09 -18.09
N SER A 20 5.56 3.32 -17.82
CA SER A 20 6.43 4.08 -18.73
C SER A 20 7.75 3.36 -18.98
N ILE A 21 8.38 2.79 -17.94
CA ILE A 21 9.63 2.02 -18.11
C ILE A 21 9.40 0.77 -18.99
N VAL A 22 8.34 0.01 -18.71
CA VAL A 22 8.02 -1.21 -19.49
C VAL A 22 7.64 -0.89 -20.94
N GLN A 23 7.09 0.29 -21.22
CA GLN A 23 6.76 0.72 -22.57
C GLN A 23 7.98 1.20 -23.37
N ASN A 24 9.01 1.73 -22.71
CA ASN A 24 10.20 2.27 -23.37
C ASN A 24 11.31 1.22 -23.54
N GLU A 25 11.41 0.23 -22.66
CA GLU A 25 12.42 -0.82 -22.71
C GLU A 25 11.77 -2.20 -22.87
N ASN A 26 12.29 -3.02 -23.80
CA ASN A 26 11.78 -4.37 -24.09
C ASN A 26 12.65 -5.49 -23.50
N ASP A 27 13.85 -5.18 -23.02
CA ASP A 27 14.75 -6.16 -22.40
C ASP A 27 14.48 -6.28 -20.89
N PRO A 28 14.12 -7.48 -20.39
CA PRO A 28 13.86 -7.73 -18.97
C PRO A 28 14.96 -7.23 -18.03
N SER A 29 16.24 -7.42 -18.40
CA SER A 29 17.34 -7.04 -17.51
C SER A 29 17.45 -5.53 -17.31
N HIS A 30 17.18 -4.75 -18.36
CA HIS A 30 17.16 -3.29 -18.27
C HIS A 30 15.96 -2.79 -17.45
N ILE A 31 14.78 -3.42 -17.61
CA ILE A 31 13.58 -3.11 -16.83
C ILE A 31 13.85 -3.33 -15.33
N GLU A 32 14.47 -4.45 -14.96
CA GLU A 32 14.82 -4.78 -13.58
C GLU A 32 15.77 -3.75 -12.96
N GLN A 33 16.80 -3.33 -13.71
CA GLN A 33 17.76 -2.32 -13.25
C GLN A 33 17.14 -0.93 -13.07
N ARG A 34 16.14 -0.59 -13.89
CA ARG A 34 15.42 0.69 -13.81
C ARG A 34 14.43 0.71 -12.66
N ILE A 35 13.65 -0.36 -12.48
CA ILE A 35 12.60 -0.45 -11.46
C ILE A 35 13.19 -0.80 -10.08
N LYS A 36 14.31 -1.53 -10.04
CA LYS A 36 15.04 -1.92 -8.82
C LYS A 36 14.16 -2.59 -7.76
N CYS A 37 13.31 -3.52 -8.20
CA CYS A 37 12.32 -4.17 -7.33
C CYS A 37 12.20 -5.68 -7.60
N GLY A 38 13.35 -6.36 -7.66
CA GLY A 38 13.42 -7.80 -7.93
C GLY A 38 13.40 -8.14 -9.41
N GLN A 39 13.05 -9.40 -9.72
CA GLN A 39 12.96 -9.95 -11.06
C GLN A 39 11.64 -9.56 -11.76
N CYS A 40 11.60 -9.63 -13.09
CA CYS A 40 10.39 -9.34 -13.87
C CYS A 40 9.19 -10.22 -13.49
N GLU A 41 9.41 -11.49 -13.14
CA GLU A 41 8.34 -12.40 -12.70
C GLU A 41 7.71 -11.94 -11.38
N GLU A 42 8.54 -11.46 -10.44
CA GLU A 42 8.07 -10.89 -9.18
C GLU A 42 7.26 -9.62 -9.42
N LEU A 43 7.70 -8.77 -10.36
CA LEU A 43 6.95 -7.57 -10.76
C LEU A 43 5.57 -7.92 -11.33
N LEU A 44 5.46 -8.98 -12.13
CA LEU A 44 4.17 -9.44 -12.65
C LEU A 44 3.26 -9.94 -11.52
N ILE A 45 3.81 -10.68 -10.55
CA ILE A 45 3.07 -11.14 -9.37
C ILE A 45 2.60 -9.95 -8.53
N GLN A 46 3.47 -8.96 -8.30
CA GLN A 46 3.11 -7.72 -7.61
C GLN A 46 1.98 -6.98 -8.33
N ALA A 47 2.04 -6.86 -9.66
CA ALA A 47 0.98 -6.21 -10.44
C ALA A 47 -0.37 -6.95 -10.33
N LYS A 48 -0.36 -8.28 -10.32
CA LYS A 48 -1.58 -9.09 -10.09
C LYS A 48 -2.13 -8.90 -8.68
N ASN A 49 -1.25 -8.87 -7.67
CA ASN A 49 -1.64 -8.65 -6.29
C ASN A 49 -2.21 -7.24 -6.08
N GLU A 50 -1.59 -6.23 -6.68
CA GLU A 50 -2.06 -4.83 -6.62
C GLU A 50 -3.43 -4.69 -7.30
N LEU A 51 -3.66 -5.35 -8.44
CA LEU A 51 -4.96 -5.36 -9.10
C LEU A 51 -6.05 -6.01 -8.23
N SER A 52 -5.71 -7.12 -7.57
CA SER A 52 -6.62 -7.78 -6.63
C SER A 52 -6.92 -6.89 -5.42
N LEU A 53 -5.90 -6.25 -4.86
CA LEU A 53 -6.02 -5.31 -3.75
C LEU A 53 -6.90 -4.11 -4.11
N ALA A 54 -6.67 -3.49 -5.28
CA ALA A 54 -7.44 -2.35 -5.75
C ALA A 54 -8.92 -2.69 -5.93
N ARG A 55 -9.23 -3.90 -6.43
CA ARG A 55 -10.62 -4.39 -6.52
C ARG A 55 -11.24 -4.57 -5.14
N ARG A 56 -10.49 -5.14 -4.19
CA ARG A 56 -10.97 -5.30 -2.81
C ARG A 56 -11.20 -3.95 -2.13
N PHE A 57 -10.34 -2.96 -2.38
CA PHE A 57 -10.48 -1.62 -1.82
C PHE A 57 -11.76 -0.92 -2.30
N LEU A 58 -12.28 -1.24 -3.48
CA LEU A 58 -13.58 -0.73 -3.92
C LEU A 58 -14.74 -1.23 -3.04
N LEU A 59 -14.60 -2.40 -2.44
CA LEU A 59 -15.58 -2.98 -1.52
C LEU A 59 -15.38 -2.47 -0.09
N GLU A 60 -14.15 -2.51 0.41
CA GLU A 60 -13.81 -2.19 1.82
C GLU A 60 -13.77 -0.68 2.10
N LYS A 61 -13.59 0.16 1.08
CA LYS A 61 -13.53 1.64 1.16
C LYS A 61 -12.64 2.18 2.29
N PRO A 62 -11.35 1.79 2.36
CA PRO A 62 -10.46 2.17 3.47
C PRO A 62 -10.13 3.67 3.56
N TRP A 63 -10.58 4.47 2.59
CA TRP A 63 -10.48 5.93 2.60
C TRP A 63 -11.58 6.60 3.43
N GLU A 64 -12.58 5.84 3.90
CA GLU A 64 -13.58 6.34 4.83
C GLU A 64 -12.96 6.60 6.23
N PRO A 65 -13.51 7.55 7.00
CA PRO A 65 -13.02 7.82 8.34
C PRO A 65 -13.13 6.60 9.25
N MET A 66 -12.29 6.55 10.29
CA MET A 66 -12.24 5.43 11.23
C MET A 66 -13.63 5.09 11.78
N THR A 67 -14.06 3.84 11.59
CA THR A 67 -15.38 3.38 12.03
C THR A 67 -15.54 3.42 13.56
N LYS A 68 -14.43 3.24 14.30
CA LYS A 68 -14.41 3.29 15.77
C LYS A 68 -13.14 4.00 16.24
N GLN A 69 -13.31 4.92 17.19
CA GLN A 69 -12.20 5.52 17.89
C GLN A 69 -11.60 4.50 18.88
N PRO A 70 -10.27 4.47 19.05
CA PRO A 70 -9.65 3.60 20.04
C PRO A 70 -10.01 4.07 21.47
N PRO A 71 -10.19 3.14 22.44
CA PRO A 71 -10.26 3.48 23.86
C PRO A 71 -8.98 4.18 24.34
N ALA A 72 -9.12 5.08 25.31
CA ALA A 72 -8.06 6.00 25.74
C ALA A 72 -6.74 5.32 26.16
N ASN A 73 -6.78 4.07 26.65
CA ASN A 73 -5.60 3.34 27.12
C ASN A 73 -5.13 2.22 26.18
N GLN A 74 -5.79 2.01 25.01
CA GLN A 74 -5.45 0.88 24.13
C GLN A 74 -4.02 0.96 23.57
N TRP A 75 -3.55 2.18 23.27
CA TRP A 75 -2.24 2.40 22.65
C TRP A 75 -1.22 3.06 23.59
N LYS A 76 -1.46 3.05 24.91
CA LYS A 76 -0.54 3.58 25.90
C LYS A 76 0.51 2.54 26.26
N TRP A 77 1.77 2.81 25.97
CA TRP A 77 2.91 1.97 26.32
C TRP A 77 4.04 2.80 26.96
N PRO A 78 4.68 2.35 28.05
CA PRO A 78 4.41 1.14 28.84
C PRO A 78 3.14 1.27 29.70
N ASN A 79 2.50 0.13 30.00
CA ASN A 79 1.32 0.08 30.86
C ASN A 79 1.75 0.15 32.34
N ASN A 80 1.82 1.35 32.92
CA ASN A 80 2.13 1.53 34.34
C ASN A 80 0.90 1.12 35.20
N ASN A 81 0.65 -0.19 35.31
CA ASN A 81 -0.26 -0.75 36.30
C ASN A 81 0.42 -0.78 37.68
N ASN A 82 0.74 0.39 38.23
CA ASN A 82 1.02 0.48 39.67
C ASN A 82 -0.30 0.67 40.41
N ASN A 83 -1.05 -0.42 40.58
CA ASN A 83 -2.05 -0.52 41.64
C ASN A 83 -1.31 -0.77 42.97
N ASN A 84 -0.55 0.22 43.41
CA ASN A 84 -0.11 0.36 44.79
C ASN A 84 -0.77 1.64 45.31
N ASN A 85 -2.00 1.54 45.79
CA ASN A 85 -2.57 2.48 46.75
C ASN A 85 -3.55 1.67 47.61
N GLU A 86 -3.07 1.42 48.83
CA GLU A 86 -3.80 1.35 50.11
C GLU A 86 -5.10 0.53 50.22
#